data_AF-R7I0C1-F1
#
_entry.id   AF-R7I0C1-F1
#
_cell.length_a   1.000
_cell.length_b   1.000
_cell.length_c   1.000
_cell.angle_alpha   90.00
_cell.angle_beta   90.00
_cell.angle_gamma   90.00
#
_symmetry.space_group_name_H-M   'P 1'
#
loop_
_entity.id
_entity.type
_entity.pdbx_description
1 polymer ?
#
loop_
_entity_poly.entity_id
_entity_poly.type
_entity_poly.pdbx_seq_one_letter_code
_entity_poly.pdbx_strand_id
1 'polypeptide(L)'
;MMMNDLPRMQVLITTNEQHIEGELLLPENMRFSNSIPDNMLFYILNGGFQFITLKNCEVKDRKNLAFRPDKSPQLHVNISCIMTMQIIEILPDDYEYEDYYDEEDEEDNENQPNQQRPKSRTNRRR
;
A
#
# COMPACT_ATOMS: atom_id res chain seq x y z
N MET A 1 21.44 -8.82 18.78
CA MET A 1 21.65 -7.60 17.97
C MET A 1 20.39 -6.79 18.18
N MET A 2 20.44 -5.64 18.85
CA MET A 2 19.24 -4.81 19.06
C MET A 2 18.83 -4.24 17.70
N MET A 3 17.98 -4.96 16.95
CA MET A 3 17.22 -4.37 15.85
C MET A 3 16.19 -3.47 16.51
N ASN A 4 16.57 -2.22 16.76
CA ASN A 4 15.62 -1.19 17.09
C ASN A 4 15.00 -0.78 15.75
N ASP A 5 13.95 -1.49 15.36
CA ASP A 5 13.17 -1.17 14.17
C ASP A 5 12.58 0.24 14.36
N LEU A 6 12.73 1.07 13.32
CA LEU A 6 12.14 2.40 13.34
C LEU A 6 10.61 2.24 13.34
N PRO A 7 9.88 3.04 14.13
CA PRO A 7 8.43 2.93 14.18
C PRO A 7 7.86 3.14 12.78
N ARG A 8 7.11 2.14 12.30
CA ARG A 8 6.39 2.20 11.03
C ARG A 8 5.18 3.11 11.25
N MET A 9 5.01 4.14 10.43
CA MET A 9 3.91 5.10 10.59
C MET A 9 3.04 5.11 9.35
N GLN A 10 1.75 4.83 9.54
CA GLN A 10 0.77 5.06 8.51
C GLN A 10 0.44 6.56 8.48
N VAL A 11 0.58 7.18 7.32
CA VAL A 11 0.37 8.62 7.14
C VAL A 11 -0.68 8.90 6.08
N LEU A 12 -1.45 9.97 6.30
CA LEU A 12 -2.32 10.58 5.30
C LEU A 12 -1.66 11.86 4.79
N ILE A 13 -1.39 11.89 3.50
CA ILE A 13 -0.94 13.08 2.78
C ILE A 13 -2.10 13.61 1.96
N THR A 14 -2.36 14.91 2.08
CA THR A 14 -3.27 15.62 1.16
C THR A 14 -2.45 16.52 0.26
N THR A 15 -2.66 16.37 -1.05
CA THR A 15 -2.18 17.28 -2.09
C THR A 15 -3.35 18.08 -2.66
N ASN A 16 -3.09 18.92 -3.67
CA ASN A 16 -4.17 19.64 -4.36
C ASN A 16 -5.17 18.69 -5.03
N GLU A 17 -4.72 17.54 -5.51
CA GLU A 17 -5.50 16.65 -6.36
C GLU A 17 -5.85 15.33 -5.66
N GLN A 18 -5.03 14.89 -4.71
CA GLN A 18 -5.07 13.52 -4.19
C GLN A 18 -4.99 13.47 -2.66
N HIS A 19 -5.58 12.43 -2.11
CA HIS A 19 -5.31 11.90 -0.79
C HIS A 19 -4.48 10.63 -0.95
N ILE A 20 -3.34 10.57 -0.26
CA ILE A 20 -2.42 9.44 -0.33
C ILE A 20 -2.29 8.90 1.09
N GLU A 21 -2.75 7.68 1.31
CA GLU A 21 -2.49 6.92 2.52
C GLU A 21 -1.32 5.98 2.25
N GLY A 22 -0.38 5.84 3.18
CA GLY A 22 0.73 4.90 3.01
C GLY A 22 1.66 4.86 4.22
N GLU A 23 2.56 3.90 4.20
CA GLU A 23 3.56 3.71 5.26
C GLU A 23 4.78 4.59 5.00
N LEU A 24 5.11 5.45 5.95
CA LEU A 24 6.26 6.35 5.86
C LEU A 24 7.56 5.61 6.16
N LEU A 25 8.48 5.61 5.18
CA LEU A 25 9.84 5.13 5.39
C LEU A 25 10.73 6.25 5.93
N LEU A 26 11.17 6.07 7.17
CA LEU A 26 12.11 6.97 7.81
C LEU A 26 13.56 6.64 7.40
N PRO A 27 14.37 7.65 7.05
CA PRO A 27 15.80 7.47 6.86
C PRO A 27 16.49 6.95 8.14
N GLU A 28 17.49 6.07 8.01
CA GLU A 28 18.21 5.47 9.16
C GLU A 28 18.84 6.51 10.10
N ASN A 29 19.17 7.70 9.60
CA ASN A 29 19.75 8.80 10.36
C ASN A 29 18.71 9.64 11.13
N MET A 30 17.41 9.39 10.96
CA MET A 30 16.33 10.03 11.73
C MET A 30 15.95 9.24 13.00
N ARG A 31 16.85 8.37 13.48
CA ARG A 31 16.76 7.70 14.80
C ARG A 31 16.84 8.72 15.93
N PHE A 32 15.73 9.38 16.24
CA PHE A 32 15.66 10.24 17.42
C PHE A 32 15.37 9.37 18.65
N SER A 33 16.28 9.36 19.62
CA SER A 33 16.13 8.62 20.88
C SER A 33 14.99 9.12 21.79
N ASN A 34 14.26 10.16 21.38
CA ASN A 34 13.13 10.80 22.07
C ASN A 34 12.08 11.31 21.06
N SER A 35 11.73 10.52 20.04
CA SER A 35 10.74 10.93 19.04
C SER A 35 9.31 10.88 19.58
N ILE A 36 8.78 12.03 19.95
CA ILE A 36 7.33 12.23 19.93
C ILE A 36 6.92 12.25 18.43
N PRO A 37 5.95 11.44 18.00
CA PRO A 37 5.57 11.27 16.58
C PRO A 37 5.34 12.59 15.83
N ASP A 38 4.69 13.56 16.47
CA ASP A 38 4.43 14.89 15.91
C ASP A 38 5.70 15.67 15.55
N ASN A 39 6.76 15.54 16.34
CA ASN A 39 8.04 16.18 16.05
C ASN A 39 8.72 15.54 14.84
N MET A 40 8.46 14.27 14.56
CA MET A 40 9.06 13.57 13.42
C MET A 40 8.58 14.13 12.09
N LEU A 41 7.27 14.40 11.96
CA LEU A 41 6.73 15.04 10.75
C LEU A 41 7.40 16.39 10.49
N PHE A 42 7.60 17.18 11.54
CA PHE A 42 8.30 18.46 11.43
C PHE A 42 9.72 18.29 10.90
N TYR A 43 10.49 17.33 11.43
CA TYR A 43 11.85 17.06 10.95
C TYR A 43 11.89 16.54 9.52
N ILE A 44 10.92 15.73 9.10
CA ILE A 44 10.87 15.16 7.75
C ILE A 44 10.57 16.26 6.73
N LEU A 45 9.57 17.10 7.01
CA LEU A 45 9.18 18.18 6.11
C LEU A 45 10.19 19.33 6.07
N ASN A 46 10.95 19.57 7.16
CA ASN A 46 11.94 20.64 7.25
C ASN A 46 13.40 20.17 7.15
N GLY A 47 13.63 18.87 6.97
CA GLY A 47 14.96 18.25 6.95
C GLY A 47 15.77 18.49 5.69
N GLY A 48 15.29 19.33 4.76
CA GLY A 48 15.92 19.61 3.48
C GLY A 48 15.72 18.53 2.42
N PHE A 49 14.88 17.53 2.67
CA PHE A 49 14.49 16.55 1.66
C PHE A 49 13.56 17.19 0.62
N GLN A 50 13.69 16.76 -0.63
CA GLN A 50 12.76 17.14 -1.70
C GLN A 50 11.59 16.17 -1.82
N PHE A 51 11.79 14.91 -1.43
CA PHE A 51 10.80 13.85 -1.52
C PHE A 51 10.72 13.06 -0.22
N ILE A 52 9.54 12.52 0.06
CA ILE A 52 9.32 11.46 1.03
C ILE A 52 8.91 10.18 0.32
N THR A 53 9.34 9.04 0.85
CA THR A 53 9.00 7.74 0.28
C THR A 53 7.94 7.08 1.14
N LEU A 54 6.85 6.67 0.49
CA LEU A 54 5.79 5.88 1.07
C LEU A 54 5.79 4.47 0.47
N LYS A 55 5.39 3.48 1.27
CA LYS A 55 5.08 2.11 0.84
C LYS A 55 3.59 1.80 1.01
N ASN A 56 3.12 0.75 0.33
CA ASN A 56 1.76 0.21 0.47
C ASN A 56 0.70 1.32 0.39
N CYS A 57 0.78 2.11 -0.69
CA CYS A 57 0.04 3.34 -0.80
C CYS A 57 -1.33 3.11 -1.44
N GLU A 58 -2.32 3.83 -0.92
CA GLU A 58 -3.62 4.01 -1.55
C GLU A 58 -3.79 5.47 -1.95
N VAL A 59 -4.03 5.71 -3.24
CA VAL A 59 -4.20 7.05 -3.80
C VAL A 59 -5.65 7.25 -4.21
N LYS A 60 -6.28 8.28 -3.65
CA LYS A 60 -7.67 8.67 -3.92
C LYS A 60 -7.70 10.06 -4.50
N ASP A 61 -8.41 10.25 -5.60
CA ASP A 61 -8.66 11.59 -6.12
C ASP A 61 -9.55 12.38 -5.16
N ARG A 62 -9.14 13.59 -4.82
CA ARG A 62 -9.86 14.47 -3.89
C ARG A 62 -11.25 14.86 -4.40
N LYS A 63 -11.44 14.88 -5.72
CA LYS A 63 -12.74 15.15 -6.36
C LYS A 63 -13.67 13.94 -6.39
N ASN A 64 -13.11 12.73 -6.34
CA ASN A 64 -13.83 11.47 -6.54
C ASN A 64 -13.47 10.46 -5.44
N LEU A 65 -13.68 10.85 -4.18
CA LEU A 65 -13.41 10.01 -3.00
C LEU A 65 -14.17 8.68 -2.99
N ALA A 66 -15.27 8.58 -3.74
CA ALA A 66 -16.09 7.38 -3.86
C ALA A 66 -15.54 6.34 -4.85
N PHE A 67 -14.48 6.67 -5.59
CA PHE A 67 -13.86 5.76 -6.55
C PHE A 67 -12.83 4.84 -5.87
N ARG A 68 -12.63 3.65 -6.45
CA ARG A 68 -11.65 2.66 -5.94
C ARG A 68 -10.26 3.33 -5.89
N PRO A 69 -9.56 3.32 -4.74
CA PRO A 69 -8.23 3.88 -4.65
C PRO A 69 -7.26 3.17 -5.59
N ASP A 70 -6.37 3.93 -6.22
CA ASP A 70 -5.24 3.37 -6.95
C ASP A 70 -4.21 2.87 -5.94
N LYS A 71 -3.94 1.57 -5.96
CA LYS A 71 -2.94 0.94 -5.09
C LYS A 71 -1.57 1.01 -5.73
N SER A 72 -0.57 1.48 -4.99
CA SER A 72 0.83 1.50 -5.43
C SER A 72 1.75 0.91 -4.37
N PRO A 73 2.67 0.00 -4.72
CA PRO A 73 3.60 -0.59 -3.75
C PRO A 73 4.56 0.44 -3.16
N GLN A 74 4.91 1.48 -3.92
CA GLN A 74 5.83 2.52 -3.48
C GLN A 74 5.57 3.83 -4.23
N LEU A 75 5.60 4.96 -3.49
CA LEU A 75 5.46 6.30 -4.05
C LEU A 75 6.52 7.25 -3.49
N HIS A 76 7.06 8.11 -4.38
CA HIS A 76 7.91 9.22 -3.99
C HIS A 76 7.09 10.51 -4.10
N VAL A 77 6.74 11.09 -2.96
CA VAL A 77 5.91 12.30 -2.90
C VAL A 77 6.82 13.51 -2.75
N ASN A 78 6.72 14.45 -3.70
CA ASN A 78 7.44 15.72 -3.58
C ASN A 78 6.85 16.54 -2.43
N ILE A 79 7.70 16.94 -1.48
CA ILE A 79 7.29 17.69 -0.29
C ILE A 79 6.63 19.02 -0.67
N SER A 80 7.04 19.65 -1.79
CA SER A 80 6.45 20.92 -2.23
C SER A 80 4.96 20.82 -2.62
N CYS A 81 4.47 19.60 -2.89
CA CYS A 81 3.08 19.36 -3.28
C CYS A 81 2.19 18.97 -2.09
N ILE A 82 2.78 18.79 -0.89
CA ILE A 82 2.06 18.41 0.32
C ILE A 82 1.37 19.65 0.90
N MET A 83 0.04 19.59 1.00
CA MET A 83 -0.73 20.60 1.73
C MET A 83 -0.78 20.27 3.22
N THR A 84 -1.07 19.01 3.54
CA THR A 84 -1.13 18.50 4.92
C THR A 84 -0.56 17.09 4.98
N MET A 85 0.07 16.76 6.09
CA MET A 85 0.52 15.41 6.41
C MET A 85 0.11 15.10 7.85
N GLN A 86 -0.46 13.92 8.06
CA GLN A 86 -0.96 13.47 9.38
C GLN A 86 -0.53 12.03 9.61
N ILE A 87 -0.13 11.70 10.84
CA ILE A 87 0.03 10.30 11.26
C ILE A 87 -1.37 9.78 11.59
N ILE A 88 -1.78 8.71 10.91
CA ILE A 88 -3.04 8.01 11.15
C ILE A 88 -2.82 6.99 12.27
N GLU A 89 -1.73 6.24 12.17
CA GLU A 89 -1.42 5.14 13.09
C GLU A 89 0.09 4.93 13.18
N ILE A 90 0.56 4.51 14.35
CA ILE A 90 1.92 3.99 14.54
C ILE A 90 1.78 2.48 14.59
N LEU A 91 2.27 1.83 13.55
CA LEU A 91 2.17 0.39 13.40
C LEU A 91 3.18 -0.29 14.34
N PRO A 92 2.77 -1.35 15.05
CA PRO A 92 3.68 -2.22 15.79
C PRO A 92 4.77 -2.82 14.90
N ASP A 93 5.90 -3.19 15.50
CA ASP A 93 7.03 -3.80 14.78
C ASP A 93 6.63 -5.14 14.12
N ASP A 94 5.65 -5.86 14.68
CA ASP A 94 5.11 -7.13 14.19
C ASP A 94 3.87 -6.98 13.30
N TYR A 95 3.56 -5.78 12.80
CA TYR A 95 2.41 -5.56 11.92
C TYR A 95 2.61 -6.23 10.54
N GLU A 96 1.93 -7.35 10.34
CA GLU A 96 1.73 -7.95 9.02
C GLU A 96 0.42 -7.41 8.43
N TYR A 97 0.47 -6.95 7.18
CA TYR A 97 -0.77 -6.68 6.47
C TYR A 97 -1.50 -8.02 6.35
N GLU A 98 -2.74 -8.10 6.84
CA GLU A 98 -3.60 -9.23 6.49
C GLU A 98 -3.64 -9.27 4.96
N ASP A 99 -3.16 -10.37 4.38
CA ASP A 99 -3.09 -10.59 2.95
C ASP A 99 -4.49 -10.42 2.34
N TYR A 100 -4.87 -9.20 1.98
CA TYR A 100 -5.99 -8.89 1.08
C TYR A 100 -5.56 -9.20 -0.37
N TYR A 101 -4.93 -10.36 -0.55
CA TYR A 101 -4.38 -10.89 -1.79
C TYR A 101 -5.06 -12.22 -2.18
N ASP A 102 -6.33 -12.41 -1.84
CA ASP A 102 -7.17 -13.50 -2.37
C ASP A 102 -8.51 -12.96 -2.91
N GLU A 103 -8.45 -12.02 -3.85
CA GLU A 103 -9.52 -11.86 -4.85
C GLU A 103 -8.90 -11.98 -6.25
N GLU A 104 -8.20 -13.10 -6.49
CA GLU A 104 -8.03 -13.63 -7.84
C GLU A 104 -9.40 -14.16 -8.33
N ASP A 105 -10.01 -13.43 -9.25
CA ASP A 105 -10.78 -13.94 -10.39
C ASP A 105 -11.52 -15.29 -10.22
N GLU A 106 -12.64 -15.32 -9.47
CA GLU A 106 -13.69 -16.32 -9.70
C GLU A 106 -14.66 -15.80 -10.78
N GLU A 107 -14.25 -15.86 -12.05
CA GLU A 107 -15.22 -15.77 -13.16
C GLU A 107 -16.10 -17.04 -13.18
N ASP A 108 -17.36 -16.84 -12.78
CA ASP A 108 -18.51 -17.73 -12.90
C ASP A 108 -18.50 -18.55 -14.20
N ASN A 109 -18.42 -19.88 -14.07
CA ASN A 109 -18.62 -20.80 -15.19
C ASN A 109 -19.81 -21.73 -14.92
N GLU A 110 -21.02 -21.18 -14.98
CA GLU A 110 -22.26 -21.96 -15.04
C GLU A 110 -23.09 -21.62 -16.30
N ASN A 111 -23.00 -22.47 -17.33
CA ASN A 111 -24.19 -22.90 -18.06
C ASN A 111 -23.96 -24.20 -18.86
N GLN A 112 -24.58 -25.28 -18.37
CA GLN A 112 -24.80 -26.58 -19.01
C GLN A 112 -25.79 -26.47 -20.20
N PRO A 113 -25.84 -27.40 -21.20
CA PRO A 113 -26.42 -28.73 -20.97
C PRO A 113 -25.92 -29.93 -21.79
N ASN A 114 -25.80 -31.05 -21.07
CA ASN A 114 -26.10 -32.46 -21.39
C ASN A 114 -26.41 -32.87 -22.86
N GLN A 115 -25.62 -33.79 -23.45
CA GLN A 115 -26.08 -34.74 -24.48
C GLN A 115 -25.19 -36.01 -24.61
N GLN A 116 -25.83 -37.10 -25.01
CA GLN A 116 -25.48 -38.51 -24.78
C GLN A 116 -24.41 -39.13 -25.73
N ARG A 117 -23.63 -40.08 -25.18
CA ARG A 117 -22.77 -41.17 -25.73
C ARG A 117 -22.96 -41.58 -27.23
N PRO A 118 -21.91 -42.06 -27.95
CA PRO A 118 -21.43 -43.45 -27.79
C PRO A 118 -19.91 -43.75 -27.97
N LYS A 119 -19.54 -44.98 -27.57
CA LYS A 119 -18.20 -45.61 -27.55
C LYS A 119 -17.59 -45.86 -28.95
N SER A 120 -16.27 -45.73 -29.09
CA SER A 120 -15.44 -46.39 -30.13
C SER A 120 -13.94 -46.30 -29.75
N ARG A 121 -13.33 -47.32 -29.13
CA ARG A 121 -12.49 -48.40 -29.70
C ARG A 121 -11.18 -47.95 -30.41
N THR A 122 -10.06 -48.26 -29.76
CA THR A 122 -8.75 -48.72 -30.32
C THR A 122 -7.88 -47.73 -31.12
N ASN A 123 -6.62 -47.61 -30.69
CA ASN A 123 -5.39 -48.14 -31.34
C ASN A 123 -4.20 -47.16 -31.42
N ARG A 124 -3.14 -47.50 -30.66
CA ARG A 124 -1.73 -47.64 -31.08
C ARG A 124 -0.88 -46.45 -31.56
N ARG A 125 0.37 -46.55 -31.08
CA ARG A 125 1.68 -46.06 -31.59
C ARG A 125 2.12 -44.72 -30.99
N ARG A 126 3.33 -44.57 -30.46
CA ARG A 126 4.56 -45.38 -30.59
C ARG A 126 5.46 -45.12 -29.39
#